data_AF-A0A7S1LCH3-F1
#
_entry.id   AF-A0A7S1LCH3-F1
#
_cell.length_a   1.000
_cell.length_b   1.000
_cell.length_c   1.000
_cell.angle_alpha   90.00
_cell.angle_beta   90.00
_cell.angle_gamma   90.00
#
_symmetry.space_group_name_H-M   'P 1'
#
loop_
_entity.id
_entity.type
_entity.pdbx_description
1 polymer ?
#
loop_
_entity_poly.entity_id
_entity_poly.type
_entity_poly.pdbx_seq_one_letter_code
_entity_poly.pdbx_strand_id
1 'polypeptide(L)'
;VAADVAATGLAELARRCAETSEEPVGAPPAEEVPRFAVAVAAKAKRRELLVGSSPIVRLLVGNAIGDAFGYGIEMQDAYWIRTNVSIEAECWPMQPYRPDWWNDKLHGCYSDDCEMTVGLMNGLMLHGRGINGEQMLAAW
;
A
#
# COMPACT_ATOMS: atom_id res chain seq x y z
N VAL A 1 14.89 6.82 30.02
CA VAL A 1 14.38 8.07 29.39
C VAL A 1 14.21 7.91 27.88
N ALA A 2 15.25 7.60 27.08
CA ALA A 2 15.09 7.41 25.62
C ALA A 2 14.21 6.21 25.20
N ALA A 3 14.26 5.09 25.94
CA ALA A 3 13.43 3.92 25.68
C ALA A 3 11.93 4.13 26.00
N ASP A 4 11.62 4.97 27.00
CA ASP A 4 10.23 5.31 27.36
C ASP A 4 9.56 6.22 26.32
N VAL A 5 10.33 7.14 25.72
CA VAL A 5 9.81 8.05 24.69
C VAL A 5 9.43 7.28 23.40
N ALA A 6 10.21 6.26 23.04
CA ALA A 6 9.92 5.42 21.86
C ALA A 6 8.66 4.56 22.04
N ALA A 7 8.46 3.97 23.23
CA ALA A 7 7.29 3.16 23.53
C ALA A 7 5.99 4.00 23.58
N THR A 8 6.07 5.21 24.15
CA THR A 8 4.94 6.14 24.23
C THR A 8 4.55 6.68 22.84
N GLY A 9 5.54 6.91 21.96
CA GLY A 9 5.30 7.34 20.58
C GLY A 9 4.60 6.29 19.72
N LEU A 10 4.96 5.01 19.86
CA LEU A 10 4.33 3.91 19.13
C LEU A 10 2.86 3.69 19.55
N ALA A 11 2.56 3.81 20.84
CA ALA A 11 1.19 3.68 21.35
C ALA A 11 0.29 4.84 20.89
N GLU A 12 0.81 6.07 20.86
CA GLU A 12 0.09 7.25 20.37
C GLU A 12 -0.16 7.17 18.85
N LEU A 13 0.81 6.64 18.08
CA LEU A 13 0.67 6.42 16.63
C LEU A 13 -0.43 5.39 16.34
N ALA A 14 -0.44 4.27 17.07
CA ALA A 14 -1.45 3.22 16.94
C ALA A 14 -2.87 3.74 17.26
N ARG A 15 -3.01 4.63 18.26
CA ARG A 15 -4.28 5.26 18.62
C ARG A 15 -4.78 6.20 17.52
N ARG A 16 -3.91 7.02 16.93
CA ARG A 16 -4.28 7.98 15.87
C ARG A 16 -4.69 7.30 14.56
N CYS A 17 -4.12 6.13 14.27
CA CYS A 17 -4.54 5.30 13.13
C CYS A 17 -6.00 4.81 13.26
N ALA A 18 -6.57 4.73 14.46
CA ALA A 18 -7.92 4.21 14.68
C ALA A 18 -9.03 5.28 14.64
N GLU A 19 -8.71 6.56 14.79
CA GLU A 19 -9.71 7.61 15.08
C GLU A 19 -10.20 8.41 13.85
N THR A 20 -9.67 8.18 12.64
CA THR A 20 -10.05 9.00 11.47
C THR A 20 -10.34 8.18 10.21
N SER A 21 -11.61 7.86 9.93
CA SER A 21 -12.02 7.45 8.58
C SER A 21 -13.49 7.72 8.32
N GLU A 22 -13.78 8.79 7.58
CA GLU A 22 -14.93 8.73 6.67
C GLU A 22 -14.46 8.01 5.41
N GLU A 23 -15.16 6.95 5.02
CA GLU A 23 -14.84 6.16 3.84
C GLU A 23 -15.23 6.92 2.56
N PRO A 24 -14.38 6.91 1.52
CA PRO A 24 -14.72 7.54 0.25
C PRO A 24 -15.95 6.86 -0.38
N VAL A 25 -16.86 7.68 -0.92
CA VAL A 25 -18.12 7.23 -1.52
C VAL A 25 -17.84 6.28 -2.69
N GLY A 26 -18.28 5.03 -2.56
CA GLY A 26 -18.15 3.99 -3.59
C GLY A 26 -16.95 3.05 -3.42
N ALA A 27 -16.12 3.22 -2.38
CA ALA A 27 -15.12 2.22 -2.04
C ALA A 27 -15.79 0.96 -1.46
N PRO A 28 -15.26 -0.24 -1.75
CA PRO A 28 -15.68 -1.44 -1.04
C PRO A 28 -15.37 -1.26 0.46
N PRO A 29 -16.21 -1.82 1.34
CA PRO A 29 -16.06 -1.64 2.79
C PRO A 29 -14.66 -2.04 3.26
N ALA A 30 -14.13 -1.40 4.30
CA ALA A 30 -12.79 -1.68 4.86
C ALA A 30 -12.42 -3.19 4.96
N GLU A 31 -13.36 -4.04 5.38
CA GLU A 31 -13.13 -5.49 5.47
C GLU A 31 -12.86 -6.17 4.11
N GLU A 32 -13.36 -5.58 3.02
CA GLU A 32 -13.13 -5.98 1.64
C GLU A 32 -11.85 -5.39 1.04
N VAL A 33 -11.19 -4.45 1.71
CA VAL A 33 -9.90 -3.88 1.28
C VAL A 33 -8.71 -4.56 2.01
N PRO A 34 -7.67 -5.04 1.29
CA PRO A 34 -6.54 -5.79 1.85
C PRO A 34 -5.86 -5.20 3.08
N ARG A 35 -5.67 -3.88 3.07
CA ARG A 35 -5.02 -3.12 4.15
C ARG A 35 -5.92 -2.91 5.37
N PHE A 36 -7.23 -2.84 5.17
CA PHE A 36 -8.19 -2.45 6.20
C PHE A 36 -8.91 -3.66 6.81
N ALA A 37 -8.77 -4.85 6.23
CA ALA A 37 -9.31 -6.06 6.83
C ALA A 37 -8.62 -6.38 8.16
N VAL A 38 -9.37 -6.19 9.24
CA VAL A 38 -8.91 -6.45 10.60
C VAL A 38 -9.09 -7.94 10.92
N ALA A 39 -10.13 -8.56 10.38
CA ALA A 39 -10.46 -9.95 10.65
C ALA A 39 -9.40 -10.93 10.12
N VAL A 40 -8.91 -11.80 11.02
CA VAL A 40 -7.95 -12.89 10.69
C VAL A 40 -8.47 -13.77 9.56
N ALA A 41 -9.77 -14.06 9.55
CA ALA A 41 -10.41 -14.86 8.51
C ALA A 41 -10.36 -14.19 7.12
N ALA A 42 -10.55 -12.87 7.03
CA ALA A 42 -10.45 -12.13 5.78
C ALA A 42 -9.00 -12.12 5.25
N LYS A 43 -8.02 -11.94 6.15
CA LYS A 43 -6.59 -12.07 5.81
C LYS A 43 -6.25 -13.48 5.30
N ALA A 44 -6.75 -14.52 5.95
CA ALA A 44 -6.54 -15.92 5.55
C ALA A 44 -7.14 -16.22 4.16
N LYS A 45 -8.39 -15.83 3.92
CA LYS A 45 -9.08 -16.02 2.64
C LYS A 45 -8.34 -15.35 1.48
N ARG A 46 -7.74 -14.18 1.68
CA ARG A 46 -6.92 -13.52 0.65
C ARG A 46 -5.61 -14.25 0.38
N ARG A 47 -4.95 -14.81 1.40
CA ARG A 47 -3.76 -15.64 1.20
C ARG A 47 -4.09 -16.87 0.36
N GLU A 48 -5.24 -17.51 0.60
CA GLU A 48 -5.72 -18.61 -0.24
C GLU A 48 -5.94 -18.18 -1.70
N LEU A 49 -6.60 -17.04 -1.93
CA LEU A 49 -6.80 -16.50 -3.29
C LEU A 49 -5.46 -16.27 -4.01
N LEU A 50 -4.45 -15.74 -3.31
CA LEU A 50 -3.12 -15.52 -3.88
C LEU A 50 -2.37 -16.84 -4.16
N VAL A 51 -2.51 -17.85 -3.29
CA VAL A 51 -1.96 -19.19 -3.49
C VAL A 51 -2.62 -19.91 -4.66
N GLY A 52 -3.90 -19.65 -4.93
CA GLY A 52 -4.60 -20.21 -6.10
C GLY A 52 -4.40 -19.42 -7.40
N SER A 53 -3.86 -18.21 -7.35
CA SER A 53 -3.83 -17.31 -8.51
C SER A 53 -2.71 -17.62 -9.51
N SER A 54 -2.88 -17.09 -10.73
CA SER A 54 -1.88 -17.21 -11.80
C SER A 54 -0.59 -16.43 -11.47
N PRO A 55 0.55 -16.79 -12.07
CA PRO A 55 1.80 -16.05 -11.89
C PRO A 55 1.68 -14.55 -12.18
N ILE A 56 0.86 -14.16 -13.15
CA ILE A 56 0.63 -12.74 -13.50
C ILE A 56 -0.07 -12.01 -12.35
N VAL A 57 -1.10 -12.61 -11.74
CA VAL A 57 -1.77 -11.98 -10.60
C VAL A 57 -0.81 -11.80 -9.42
N ARG A 58 0.03 -12.81 -9.15
CA ARG A 58 1.05 -12.71 -8.09
C ARG A 58 2.09 -11.64 -8.39
N LEU A 59 2.48 -11.48 -9.65
CA LEU A 59 3.38 -10.42 -10.09
C LEU A 59 2.77 -9.03 -9.82
N LEU A 60 1.51 -8.81 -10.23
CA LEU A 60 0.82 -7.53 -10.01
C LEU A 60 0.62 -7.22 -8.53
N VAL A 61 0.27 -8.22 -7.71
CA VAL A 61 0.16 -8.05 -6.27
C VAL A 61 1.53 -7.75 -5.66
N GLY A 62 2.60 -8.43 -6.10
CA GLY A 62 3.96 -8.15 -5.67
C GLY A 62 4.42 -6.73 -6.03
N ASN A 63 4.07 -6.26 -7.23
CA ASN A 63 4.32 -4.88 -7.66
C ASN A 63 3.64 -3.87 -6.72
N ALA A 64 2.35 -4.05 -6.44
CA ALA A 64 1.61 -3.17 -5.54
C ALA A 64 2.17 -3.17 -4.10
N ILE A 65 2.60 -4.33 -3.59
CA ILE A 65 3.24 -4.44 -2.27
C ILE A 65 4.60 -3.72 -2.26
N GLY A 66 5.40 -3.94 -3.31
CA GLY A 66 6.73 -3.34 -3.44
C GLY A 66 6.65 -1.81 -3.54
N ASP A 67 5.72 -1.30 -4.33
CA ASP A 67 5.44 0.13 -4.45
C ASP A 67 4.97 0.72 -3.12
N ALA A 68 3.94 0.15 -2.48
CA ALA A 68 3.45 0.60 -1.19
C ALA A 68 4.54 0.59 -0.09
N PHE A 69 5.47 -0.37 -0.13
CA PHE A 69 6.63 -0.39 0.76
C PHE A 69 7.64 0.70 0.41
N GLY A 70 7.98 0.82 -0.88
CA GLY A 70 8.93 1.78 -1.42
C GLY A 70 8.52 3.22 -1.12
N TYR A 71 7.23 3.51 -1.23
CA TYR A 71 6.66 4.82 -0.92
C TYR A 71 6.94 5.24 0.54
N GLY A 72 6.91 4.30 1.49
CA GLY A 72 7.23 4.57 2.89
C GLY A 72 8.72 4.87 3.17
N ILE A 73 9.62 4.58 2.23
CA ILE A 73 11.07 4.81 2.33
C ILE A 73 11.60 5.72 1.22
N GLU A 74 10.71 6.35 0.46
CA GLU A 74 11.08 7.15 -0.69
C GLU A 74 11.96 8.33 -0.26
N MET A 75 12.94 8.67 -1.11
CA MET A 75 13.94 9.72 -0.87
C MET A 75 14.88 9.45 0.32
N GLN A 76 14.97 8.21 0.80
CA GLN A 76 15.94 7.81 1.82
C GLN A 76 17.15 7.13 1.19
N ASP A 77 18.33 7.37 1.76
CA ASP A 77 19.55 6.69 1.35
C ASP A 77 19.63 5.26 1.95
N ALA A 78 20.56 4.47 1.40
CA ALA A 78 20.76 3.09 1.83
C ALA A 78 21.19 2.95 3.30
N TYR A 79 21.85 3.97 3.88
CA TYR A 79 22.26 3.95 5.28
C TYR A 79 21.06 4.15 6.20
N TRP A 80 20.19 5.11 5.88
CA TRP A 80 18.94 5.36 6.59
C TRP A 80 18.06 4.11 6.58
N ILE A 81 17.89 3.48 5.41
CA ILE A 81 17.05 2.28 5.25
C ILE A 81 17.56 1.17 6.17
N ARG A 82 18.86 0.87 6.17
CA ARG A 82 19.44 -0.19 7.02
C ARG A 82 19.28 0.09 8.52
N THR A 83 19.18 1.35 8.91
CA THR A 83 19.11 1.76 10.32
C THR A 83 17.66 1.82 10.83
N ASN A 84 16.71 2.20 9.97
CA ASN A 84 15.35 2.56 10.37
C ASN A 84 14.28 1.58 9.88
N VAL A 85 14.61 0.70 8.94
CA VAL A 85 13.66 -0.26 8.38
C VAL A 85 13.97 -1.65 8.93
N SER A 86 12.99 -2.21 9.64
CA SER A 86 13.03 -3.61 10.07
C SER A 86 11.97 -4.39 9.33
N ILE A 87 12.38 -5.44 8.61
CA ILE A 87 11.46 -6.36 7.92
C ILE A 87 10.72 -7.25 8.93
N GLU A 88 11.25 -7.38 10.15
CA GLU A 88 10.61 -8.12 11.25
C GLU A 88 9.55 -7.29 11.97
N ALA A 89 9.51 -5.97 11.76
CA ALA A 89 8.48 -5.13 12.33
C ALA A 89 7.14 -5.38 11.61
N GLU A 90 6.07 -5.57 12.36
CA GLU A 90 4.71 -5.72 11.81
C GLU A 90 4.11 -4.38 11.30
N CYS A 91 4.95 -3.39 11.01
CA CYS A 91 4.53 -2.08 10.51
C CYS A 91 5.22 -1.71 9.20
N TRP A 92 4.52 -0.92 8.39
CA TRP A 92 5.11 -0.30 7.21
C TRP A 92 6.16 0.74 7.62
N PRO A 93 7.26 0.87 6.85
CA PRO A 93 8.24 1.91 7.11
C PRO A 93 7.60 3.29 6.95
N MET A 94 8.09 4.23 7.75
CA MET A 94 7.53 5.58 7.85
C MET A 94 8.50 6.58 7.26
N GLN A 95 8.04 7.36 6.26
CA GLN A 95 8.87 8.40 5.67
C GLN A 95 9.17 9.48 6.73
N PRO A 96 10.43 9.87 6.92
CA PRO A 96 10.78 10.88 7.92
C PRO A 96 10.39 12.29 7.47
N TYR A 97 10.43 12.56 6.16
CA TYR A 97 9.91 13.78 5.57
C TYR A 97 8.43 13.59 5.24
N ARG A 98 7.56 14.35 5.88
CA ARG A 98 6.12 14.32 5.62
C ARG A 98 5.64 15.73 5.32
N PRO A 99 5.23 16.03 4.09
CA PRO A 99 4.62 17.32 3.77
C PRO A 99 3.30 17.49 4.53
N ASP A 100 2.81 18.72 4.65
CA ASP A 100 1.63 19.05 5.48
C ASP A 100 0.34 18.32 5.07
N TRP A 101 0.27 17.85 3.82
CA TRP A 101 -0.85 17.07 3.30
C TRP A 101 -0.76 15.57 3.61
N TRP A 102 0.39 15.09 4.09
CA TRP A 102 0.59 13.68 4.41
C TRP A 102 -0.28 13.29 5.61
N ASN A 103 -0.99 12.17 5.47
CA ASN A 103 -1.74 11.58 6.58
C ASN A 103 -1.37 10.10 6.74
N ASP A 104 -1.57 9.58 7.95
CA ASP A 104 -1.25 8.18 8.25
C ASP A 104 -2.16 7.18 7.49
N LYS A 105 -3.25 7.67 6.87
CA LYS A 105 -4.10 6.87 5.97
C LYS A 105 -3.42 6.57 4.63
N LEU A 106 -2.28 7.16 4.31
CA LEU A 106 -1.49 6.80 3.13
C LEU A 106 -0.55 5.60 3.37
N HIS A 107 -0.35 5.14 4.61
CA HIS A 107 0.60 4.06 4.92
C HIS A 107 0.29 2.69 4.31
N GLY A 108 1.05 2.26 3.31
CA GLY A 108 0.76 1.02 2.60
C GLY A 108 -0.36 1.19 1.56
N CYS A 109 -0.74 2.44 1.23
CA CYS A 109 -1.23 2.74 -0.11
C CYS A 109 -0.07 2.65 -1.09
N TYR A 110 -0.37 2.24 -2.31
CA TYR A 110 0.55 2.31 -3.43
C TYR A 110 0.61 3.75 -3.99
N SER A 111 1.63 4.04 -4.80
CA SER A 111 1.85 5.35 -5.43
C SER A 111 1.28 5.38 -6.86
N ASP A 112 1.63 6.43 -7.61
CA ASP A 112 1.32 6.55 -9.03
C ASP A 112 1.90 5.39 -9.86
N ASP A 113 3.00 4.76 -9.43
CA ASP A 113 3.57 3.58 -10.10
C ASP A 113 2.56 2.42 -10.21
N CYS A 114 1.88 2.08 -9.12
CA CYS A 114 0.84 1.05 -9.15
C CYS A 114 -0.43 1.52 -9.86
N GLU A 115 -0.82 2.79 -9.74
CA GLU A 115 -1.99 3.34 -10.46
C GLU A 115 -1.79 3.23 -11.98
N MET A 116 -0.62 3.65 -12.47
CA MET A 116 -0.22 3.50 -13.87
C MET A 116 -0.17 2.04 -14.30
N THR A 117 0.32 1.15 -13.43
CA THR A 117 0.32 -0.29 -13.71
C THR A 117 -1.11 -0.83 -13.86
N VAL A 118 -2.03 -0.44 -12.98
CA VAL A 118 -3.44 -0.85 -13.05
C VAL A 118 -4.10 -0.32 -14.32
N GLY A 119 -3.91 0.96 -14.65
CA GLY A 119 -4.45 1.55 -15.88
C GLY A 119 -3.93 0.86 -17.14
N LEU A 120 -2.62 0.56 -17.19
CA LEU A 120 -2.02 -0.21 -18.27
C LEU A 120 -2.68 -1.60 -18.41
N MET A 121 -2.82 -2.33 -17.31
CA MET A 121 -3.44 -3.66 -17.34
C MET A 121 -4.91 -3.59 -17.78
N ASN A 122 -5.67 -2.60 -17.32
CA ASN A 122 -7.04 -2.37 -17.76
C ASN A 122 -7.12 -2.09 -19.26
N GLY A 123 -6.25 -1.19 -19.76
CA GLY A 123 -6.16 -0.88 -21.19
C GLY A 123 -5.86 -2.13 -22.02
N LEU A 124 -4.87 -2.93 -21.61
CA LEU A 124 -4.50 -4.17 -22.28
C LEU A 124 -5.62 -5.22 -22.24
N MET A 125 -6.39 -5.30 -21.15
CA MET A 125 -7.54 -6.21 -21.05
C MET A 125 -8.69 -5.80 -21.97
N LEU A 126 -8.92 -4.50 -22.15
CA LEU A 126 -10.02 -3.96 -22.97
C LEU A 126 -9.68 -3.95 -24.46
N HIS A 127 -8.46 -3.58 -24.84
CA HIS A 127 -8.07 -3.30 -26.22
C HIS A 127 -7.05 -4.29 -26.79
N GLY A 128 -6.44 -5.13 -25.94
CA GLY A 128 -5.43 -6.11 -26.35
C GLY A 128 -4.16 -5.45 -26.90
N ARG A 129 -3.45 -6.19 -27.77
CA ARG A 129 -2.14 -5.78 -28.32
C ARG A 129 -2.21 -4.59 -29.29
N GLY A 130 -3.42 -4.23 -29.75
CA GLY A 130 -3.65 -3.13 -30.69
C GLY A 130 -3.95 -1.79 -30.03
N ILE A 131 -3.79 -1.69 -28.70
CA ILE A 131 -4.05 -0.46 -27.95
C ILE A 131 -3.22 0.72 -28.49
N ASN A 132 -3.86 1.88 -28.64
CA ASN A 132 -3.22 3.12 -29.04
C ASN A 132 -3.14 4.12 -27.86
N GLY A 133 -2.49 5.27 -28.08
CA GLY A 133 -2.29 6.29 -27.04
C GLY A 133 -3.59 6.87 -26.48
N GLU A 134 -4.59 7.12 -27.32
CA GLU A 134 -5.89 7.66 -26.86
C GLU A 134 -6.65 6.65 -26.00
N GLN A 135 -6.63 5.37 -26.38
CA GLN A 135 -7.22 4.29 -25.61
C GLN A 135 -6.50 4.05 -24.28
N MET A 136 -5.17 4.19 -24.26
CA MET A 136 -4.41 4.11 -23.02
C MET A 136 -4.75 5.26 -22.07
N LEU A 137 -4.85 6.49 -22.61
CA LEU A 137 -5.24 7.66 -21.83
C LEU A 137 -6.67 7.56 -21.30
N ALA A 138 -7.59 6.91 -22.03
CA ALA A 138 -8.96 6.71 -21.58
C ALA A 138 -9.11 5.58 -20.54
N ALA A 139 -8.14 4.66 -20.48
CA ALA A 139 -8.11 3.56 -19.52
C ALA A 139 -7.42 3.94 -18.20
N TRP A 140 -6.75 5.08 -18.16
CA TRP A 140 -6.10 5.67 -16.99
C TRP A 140 -7.05 6.68 -16.33
#